data_AF-A0A2T1EFI5-F1
#
_entry.id   AF-A0A2T1EFI5-F1
#
_cell.length_a   1.000
_cell.length_b   1.000
_cell.length_c   1.000
_cell.angle_alpha   90.00
_cell.angle_beta   90.00
_cell.angle_gamma   90.00
#
_symmetry.space_group_name_H-M   'P 1'
#
loop_
_entity.id
_entity.type
_entity.pdbx_description
1 polymer ?
#
loop_
_entity_poly.entity_id
_entity_poly.type
_entity_poly.pdbx_seq_one_letter_code
_entity_poly.pdbx_strand_id
1 'polypeptide(L)' 'MTPAILRRLWSVVEATQAHTLLKLDDASLVQWLIKQTTNTTFLDGSQTDVLSDYIESRLTLIRDLAQER' A
#
# COMPACT_ATOMS: atom_id res chain seq x y z
N MET A 1 13.05 3.14 5.88
CA MET A 1 12.32 3.17 4.59
C MET A 1 13.21 3.70 3.49
N THR A 2 13.29 3.00 2.36
CA THR A 2 14.00 3.47 1.16
C THR A 2 13.01 4.03 0.13
N PRO A 3 13.37 5.07 -0.65
CA PRO A 3 12.50 5.67 -1.65
C PRO A 3 12.06 4.71 -2.76
N ALA A 4 12.79 3.62 -2.97
CA ALA A 4 12.41 2.55 -3.89
C ALA A 4 11.12 1.83 -3.45
N ILE A 5 10.99 1.53 -2.15
CA ILE A 5 9.81 0.85 -1.59
C ILE A 5 8.57 1.73 -1.73
N LEU A 6 8.70 3.03 -1.44
CA LEU A 6 7.60 3.99 -1.57
C LEU A 6 7.11 4.09 -3.02
N ARG A 7 8.01 4.24 -4.00
CA ARG A 7 7.60 4.25 -5.41
C ARG A 7 6.92 2.95 -5.82
N ARG A 8 7.40 1.82 -5.29
CA ARG A 8 6.80 0.52 -5.58
C ARG A 8 5.37 0.43 -5.03
N LEU A 9 5.17 0.83 -3.78
CA LEU A 9 3.84 0.91 -3.17
C LEU A 9 2.90 1.76 -4.03
N TRP A 10 3.31 2.98 -4.40
CA TRP A 10 2.48 3.85 -5.22
C TRP A 10 2.23 3.28 -6.62
N SER A 11 3.21 2.60 -7.23
CA SER A 11 3.01 1.90 -8.49
C SER A 11 2.00 0.75 -8.37
N VAL A 12 1.99 0.02 -7.25
CA VAL A 12 0.96 -0.98 -6.94
C VAL A 12 -0.40 -0.31 -6.77
N VAL A 13 -0.50 0.77 -6.00
CA VAL A 13 -1.75 1.52 -5.81
C VAL A 13 -2.30 2.00 -7.16
N GLU A 14 -1.45 2.57 -8.01
CA GLU A 14 -1.85 3.03 -9.35
C GLU A 14 -2.23 1.88 -10.30
N ALA A 15 -1.52 0.76 -10.25
CA ALA A 15 -1.85 -0.42 -11.07
C ALA A 15 -3.11 -1.16 -10.57
N THR A 16 -3.52 -0.92 -9.32
CA THR A 16 -4.69 -1.56 -8.73
C THR A 16 -5.94 -0.77 -9.08
N GLN A 17 -6.98 -1.47 -9.53
CA GLN A 17 -8.28 -0.84 -9.79
C GLN A 17 -8.84 -0.21 -8.52
N ALA A 18 -9.30 1.03 -8.63
CA ALA A 18 -9.92 1.81 -7.55
C ALA A 18 -11.01 1.04 -6.79
N HIS A 19 -11.88 0.33 -7.52
CA HIS A 19 -12.93 -0.49 -6.93
C HIS A 19 -12.39 -1.53 -5.95
N THR A 20 -11.23 -2.14 -6.25
CA THR A 20 -10.59 -3.12 -5.35
C THR A 20 -10.07 -2.43 -4.09
N LEU A 21 -9.45 -1.24 -4.22
CA LEU A 21 -8.94 -0.48 -3.08
C LEU A 21 -10.08 -0.01 -2.15
N LEU A 22 -11.22 0.39 -2.73
CA LEU A 22 -12.39 0.87 -1.99
C LEU A 22 -13.22 -0.27 -1.37
N LYS A 23 -13.16 -1.48 -1.94
CA LYS A 23 -13.88 -2.66 -1.43
C LYS A 23 -13.23 -3.26 -0.18
N LEU A 24 -11.94 -3.01 0.04
CA LEU A 24 -11.20 -3.54 1.18
C LEU A 24 -11.34 -2.62 2.41
N ASP A 25 -11.62 -3.24 3.56
CA ASP A 25 -11.47 -2.59 4.88
C ASP A 25 -10.03 -2.16 5.13
N ASP A 26 -9.82 -1.23 6.05
CA ASP A 26 -8.51 -0.61 6.32
C ASP A 26 -7.41 -1.65 6.57
N ALA A 27 -7.64 -2.58 7.49
CA ALA A 27 -6.68 -3.62 7.83
C ALA A 27 -6.38 -4.53 6.62
N SER A 28 -7.41 -4.89 5.85
CA SER A 28 -7.28 -5.73 4.66
C SER A 28 -6.50 -5.02 3.55
N LEU A 29 -6.75 -3.72 3.37
CA LEU A 29 -6.07 -2.89 2.36
C LEU A 29 -4.58 -2.74 2.70
N VAL A 30 -4.25 -2.47 3.95
CA VAL A 30 -2.85 -2.37 4.43
C VAL A 30 -2.11 -3.67 4.18
N GLN A 31 -2.66 -4.80 4.65
CA GLN A 31 -2.04 -6.12 4.47
C GLN A 31 -1.90 -6.48 2.99
N TRP A 32 -2.88 -6.14 2.16
CA TRP A 32 -2.85 -6.40 0.73
C TRP A 32 -1.76 -5.58 0.02
N LEU A 33 -1.63 -4.29 0.35
CA LEU A 33 -0.60 -3.41 -0.21
C LEU A 33 0.80 -3.81 0.21
N ILE A 34 0.99 -4.17 1.49
CA ILE A 34 2.24 -4.73 1.99
C ILE A 34 2.59 -5.98 1.19
N LYS A 35 1.65 -6.94 1.08
CA LYS A 35 1.87 -8.19 0.36
C LYS A 35 2.25 -7.97 -1.09
N GLN A 36 1.61 -7.02 -1.78
CA GLN A 36 1.97 -6.74 -3.18
C GLN A 36 3.32 -6.04 -3.32
N THR A 37 3.67 -5.19 -2.37
CA THR A 37 4.97 -4.52 -2.34
C THR A 37 6.08 -5.51 -2.03
N THR A 38 5.86 -6.47 -1.12
CA THR A 38 6.83 -7.49 -0.70
C THR A 38 6.96 -8.65 -1.69
N ASN A 39 5.93 -8.94 -2.49
CA ASN A 39 6.00 -9.99 -3.52
C ASN A 39 7.16 -9.80 -4.51
N THR A 40 7.61 -8.55 -4.68
CA THR A 40 8.74 -8.22 -5.56
C THR A 40 9.96 -7.67 -4.82
N THR A 41 9.92 -7.56 -3.50
CA THR A 41 11.01 -7.02 -2.70
C THR A 41 11.06 -7.73 -1.35
N PHE A 42 12.18 -8.36 -1.04
CA PHE A 42 12.37 -8.97 0.27
C PHE A 42 12.47 -7.86 1.32
N LEU A 43 11.40 -7.69 2.11
CA LEU A 43 11.40 -6.79 3.26
C LEU A 43 11.64 -7.60 4.52
N ASP A 44 12.57 -7.13 5.35
CA ASP A 44 12.73 -7.63 6.70
C ASP A 44 11.48 -7.28 7.56
N GLY A 45 11.26 -8.00 8.67
CA GLY A 45 10.15 -7.72 9.58
C GLY A 45 10.10 -6.26 10.02
N SER A 46 11.26 -5.65 10.27
CA SER A 46 11.36 -4.23 10.66
C SER A 46 10.94 -3.27 9.54
N GLN A 47 11.25 -3.60 8.28
CA GLN A 47 10.84 -2.79 7.12
C GLN A 47 9.35 -2.96 6.84
N THR A 48 8.82 -4.15 7.07
CA THR A 48 7.39 -4.43 6.89
C THR A 48 6.55 -3.63 7.88
N ASP A 49 7.00 -3.55 9.13
CA ASP A 49 6.34 -2.77 10.19
C ASP A 49 6.28 -1.27 9.84
N VAL A 50 7.42 -0.70 9.44
CA VAL A 50 7.47 0.71 9.02
C VAL A 50 6.64 0.97 7.75
N LEU A 51 6.54 -0.03 6.86
CA LEU A 51 5.68 0.08 5.67
C LEU A 51 4.20 0.05 6.06
N SER A 52 3.81 -0.78 7.02
CA SER A 52 2.45 -0.82 7.55
C SER A 52 2.05 0.53 8.13
N ASP A 53 2.84 1.05 9.06
CA ASP A 53 2.60 2.35 9.70
C ASP A 53 2.48 3.49 8.68
N TYR A 54 3.34 3.46 7.66
CA TYR A 54 3.30 4.43 6.56
C TYR A 54 2.01 4.33 5.74
N ILE A 55 1.58 3.11 5.40
CA ILE A 55 0.34 2.89 4.63
C ILE A 55 -0.87 3.31 5.46
N GLU A 56 -0.92 2.95 6.74
CA GLU A 56 -1.98 3.34 7.67
C GLU A 56 -2.10 4.87 7.77
N SER A 57 -0.97 5.56 7.92
CA SER A 57 -0.90 7.04 7.92
C SER A 57 -1.29 7.70 6.59
N ARG A 58 -1.36 6.93 5.49
CA ARG A 58 -1.68 7.40 4.13
C ARG A 58 -2.95 6.75 3.57
N LEU A 59 -3.66 5.97 4.37
CA LEU A 59 -4.78 5.16 3.92
C LEU A 59 -5.92 6.03 3.40
N THR A 60 -6.20 7.13 4.09
CA THR A 60 -7.16 8.15 3.63
C THR A 60 -6.79 8.70 2.25
N LEU A 61 -5.51 9.01 2.01
CA LEU A 61 -5.05 9.53 0.71
C LEU A 61 -5.17 8.47 -0.41
N ILE A 62 -4.88 7.21 -0.09
CA ILE A 62 -5.01 6.10 -1.06
C ILE A 62 -6.48 5.91 -1.45
N ARG A 63 -7.40 6.00 -0.49
CA ARG A 63 -8.85 5.92 -0.75
C ARG A 63 -9.37 7.12 -1.52
N ASP A 64 -8.92 8.31 -1.18
CA ASP A 64 -9.28 9.55 -1.88
C ASP A 64 -8.85 9.46 -3.34
N LEU A 65 -7.58 9.07 -3.59
CA LEU A 65 -7.06 8.83 -4.92
C LEU A 65 -7.86 7.76 -5.68
N ALA A 66 -8.26 6.67 -5.01
CA ALA A 66 -9.08 5.63 -5.63
C ALA A 66 -10.49 6.15 -5.97
N GLN A 67 -11.08 7.02 -5.13
CA GLN A 67 -12.40 7.58 -5.36
C GLN A 67 -12.43 8.60 -6.51
N GLU A 68 -11.32 9.31 -6.73
CA GLU A 68 -11.17 10.28 -7.84
C GLU A 68 -10.87 9.63 -9.21
N ARG A 69 -10.71 8.31 -9.28
CA ARG A 69 -10.33 7.55 -10.49
C ARG A 69 -11.53 6.97 -11.22
#